data_AF-A0A1C6I0X7-F1
#
_entry.id   AF-A0A1C6I0X7-F1
#
_cell.length_a   1.000
_cell.length_b   1.000
_cell.length_c   1.000
_cell.angle_alpha   90.00
_cell.angle_beta   90.00
_cell.angle_gamma   90.00
#
_symmetry.space_group_name_H-M   'P 1'
#
loop_
_entity.id
_entity.type
_entity.pdbx_description
1 polymer ?
#
loop_
_entity_poly.entity_id
_entity_poly.type
_entity_poly.pdbx_seq_one_letter_code
_entity_poly.pdbx_strand_id
1 'polypeptide(L)'
;MSNIYCSTTVLLVENFDVELTDKPVKVYNFQVEDFHTYYAGGLGVLVHNASNEYKTKTVRTAKGEEKIPIVDKPGSPSWKQAVKELRSARKKGNNYIASNRQQAEQLINEAMPDLPKAETYATNAPKSNYQIHPIDNEYNMPHICYHDWAKGKHNGSAGHIFWEE
;
A
#
# COMPACT_ATOMS: atom_id res chain seq x y z
N MET A 1 -14.00 2.30 36.31
CA MET A 1 -13.54 1.57 35.11
C MET A 1 -14.79 1.18 34.33
N SER A 2 -15.00 1.78 33.18
CA SER A 2 -16.21 1.55 32.37
C SER A 2 -15.98 0.30 31.53
N ASN A 3 -16.65 -0.79 31.87
CA ASN A 3 -16.66 -2.00 31.04
C ASN A 3 -17.50 -1.69 29.80
N ILE A 4 -16.85 -1.52 28.65
CA ILE A 4 -17.54 -1.46 27.35
C ILE A 4 -17.77 -2.91 26.91
N TYR A 5 -19.01 -3.37 27.01
CA TYR A 5 -19.44 -4.63 26.40
C TYR A 5 -19.69 -4.37 24.91
N CYS A 6 -18.89 -4.98 24.04
CA CYS A 6 -19.15 -5.01 22.61
C CYS A 6 -20.00 -6.24 22.31
N SER A 7 -21.30 -6.06 22.08
CA SER A 7 -22.18 -7.11 21.57
C SER A 7 -22.26 -6.98 20.06
N THR A 8 -21.74 -7.96 19.32
CA THR A 8 -21.89 -8.01 17.85
C THR A 8 -23.20 -8.72 17.50
N THR A 9 -24.06 -8.04 16.74
CA THR A 9 -25.27 -8.64 16.18
C THR A 9 -24.91 -9.32 14.86
N VAL A 10 -25.26 -10.60 14.72
CA VAL A 10 -25.11 -11.36 13.46
C VAL A 10 -26.45 -11.35 12.74
N LEU A 11 -26.46 -10.88 11.49
CA LEU A 11 -27.63 -10.91 10.60
C LEU A 11 -27.52 -12.09 9.62
N LEU A 12 -28.65 -12.73 9.33
CA LEU A 12 -28.75 -13.81 8.34
C LEU A 12 -29.35 -13.24 7.04
N VAL A 13 -28.79 -13.66 5.90
CA VAL A 13 -29.36 -13.34 4.58
C VAL A 13 -30.47 -14.35 4.30
N GLU A 14 -31.71 -13.88 4.22
CA GLU A 14 -32.87 -14.75 3.98
C GLU A 14 -33.10 -15.03 2.49
N ASN A 15 -32.80 -14.06 1.61
CA ASN A 15 -33.00 -14.18 0.17
C ASN A 15 -32.03 -13.27 -0.62
N PHE A 16 -31.77 -13.62 -1.89
CA PHE A 16 -30.96 -12.85 -2.83
C PHE A 16 -31.57 -12.98 -4.24
N ASP A 17 -31.73 -11.87 -4.93
CA ASP A 17 -32.28 -11.82 -6.28
C ASP A 17 -31.53 -10.80 -7.16
N VAL A 18 -31.56 -11.00 -8.48
CA VAL A 18 -30.93 -10.12 -9.47
C VAL A 18 -31.94 -9.77 -10.56
N GLU A 19 -32.20 -8.48 -10.74
CA GLU A 19 -33.14 -7.96 -11.73
C GLU A 19 -32.42 -7.06 -12.74
N LEU A 20 -32.81 -7.15 -14.02
CA LEU A 20 -32.42 -6.21 -15.06
C LEU A 20 -33.56 -5.20 -15.27
N THR A 21 -33.25 -3.90 -15.18
CA THR A 21 -34.24 -2.85 -15.37
C THR A 21 -34.31 -2.41 -16.84
N ASP A 22 -35.52 -2.14 -17.34
CA ASP A 22 -35.73 -1.67 -18.72
C ASP A 22 -35.06 -0.31 -19.01
N LYS A 23 -34.81 0.49 -17.96
CA LYS A 23 -34.18 1.81 -18.03
C LYS A 23 -33.10 1.93 -16.94
N PRO A 24 -32.06 2.76 -17.14
CA PRO A 24 -31.05 3.02 -16.12
C PRO A 24 -31.67 3.62 -14.84
N VAL A 25 -31.27 3.09 -13.69
CA VAL A 25 -31.67 3.60 -12.37
C VAL A 25 -30.52 4.40 -11.76
N LYS A 26 -30.86 5.52 -11.11
CA LYS A 26 -29.87 6.34 -10.40
C LYS A 26 -29.46 5.67 -9.10
N VAL A 27 -28.17 5.44 -8.93
CA VAL A 27 -27.56 4.91 -7.70
C VAL A 27 -26.60 5.93 -7.11
N TYR A 28 -26.36 5.86 -5.80
CA TYR A 28 -25.53 6.81 -5.06
C TYR A 28 -24.41 6.08 -4.32
N ASN A 29 -23.22 6.68 -4.30
CA ASN A 29 -22.10 6.27 -3.45
C ASN A 29 -21.43 7.52 -2.88
N PHE A 30 -20.80 7.40 -1.72
CA PHE A 30 -19.96 8.43 -1.11
C PHE A 30 -18.64 7.80 -0.66
N GLN A 31 -17.66 8.60 -0.23
CA GLN A 31 -16.41 8.11 0.33
C GLN A 31 -16.38 8.36 1.84
N VAL A 32 -15.87 7.38 2.59
CA VAL A 32 -15.71 7.37 4.04
C VAL A 32 -14.23 7.22 4.31
N GLU A 33 -13.68 8.17 5.06
CA GLU A 33 -12.27 8.15 5.46
C GLU A 33 -11.98 7.07 6.52
N ASP A 34 -10.70 6.71 6.64
CA ASP A 34 -10.10 5.78 7.61
C ASP A 34 -10.61 4.34 7.61
N PHE A 35 -11.85 4.13 8.09
CA PHE A 35 -12.43 2.79 8.23
C PHE A 35 -12.99 2.27 6.92
N HIS A 36 -13.33 3.16 5.98
CA HIS A 36 -13.88 2.80 4.68
C HIS A 36 -15.09 1.86 4.77
N THR A 37 -15.95 2.09 5.77
CA THR A 37 -17.17 1.31 6.01
C THR A 37 -18.31 2.22 6.47
N TYR A 38 -19.55 1.87 6.13
CA TYR A 38 -20.76 2.53 6.64
C TYR A 38 -21.88 1.51 6.84
N TYR A 39 -22.96 1.93 7.49
CA TYR A 39 -24.17 1.14 7.64
C TYR A 39 -25.20 1.51 6.57
N ALA A 40 -25.73 0.51 5.87
CA ALA A 40 -26.72 0.67 4.81
C ALA A 40 -28.05 -0.02 5.16
N GLY A 41 -29.17 0.59 4.76
CA GLY A 41 -30.52 0.07 4.98
C GLY A 41 -31.04 0.19 6.42
N GLY A 42 -32.33 -0.13 6.62
CA GLY A 42 -33.00 0.00 7.93
C GLY A 42 -32.50 -0.95 9.02
N LEU A 43 -31.87 -2.07 8.63
CA LEU A 43 -31.25 -3.02 9.55
C LEU A 43 -29.81 -2.65 9.94
N GLY A 44 -29.23 -1.62 9.32
CA GLY A 44 -27.85 -1.22 9.57
C GLY A 44 -26.85 -2.30 9.16
N VAL A 45 -26.86 -2.72 7.90
CA VAL A 45 -25.89 -3.69 7.39
C VAL A 45 -24.54 -3.00 7.19
N LEU A 46 -23.47 -3.55 7.77
CA LEU A 46 -22.11 -3.02 7.61
C LEU A 46 -21.61 -3.33 6.19
N VAL A 47 -21.31 -2.29 5.42
CA VAL A 47 -20.82 -2.38 4.04
C VAL A 47 -19.49 -1.67 3.87
N HIS A 48 -18.70 -2.11 2.88
CA HIS A 48 -17.43 -1.49 2.51
C HIS A 48 -17.65 -0.30 1.57
N ASN A 49 -16.76 0.70 1.63
CA ASN A 49 -16.93 1.99 0.95
C ASN A 49 -15.71 2.46 0.14
N ALA A 50 -14.60 1.72 0.13
CA ALA A 50 -13.49 2.11 -0.74
C ALA A 50 -13.73 1.63 -2.17
N SER A 51 -13.31 2.45 -3.14
CA SER A 51 -12.85 1.88 -4.41
C SER A 51 -11.54 1.14 -4.14
N ASN A 52 -11.22 0.13 -4.94
CA ASN A 52 -9.90 -0.51 -4.88
C ASN A 52 -8.75 0.41 -5.35
N GLU A 53 -9.00 1.71 -5.52
CA GLU A 53 -7.99 2.67 -5.91
C GLU A 53 -7.21 3.11 -4.67
N TYR A 54 -6.03 2.53 -4.51
CA TYR A 54 -5.08 2.99 -3.50
C TYR A 54 -4.67 4.43 -3.80
N LYS A 55 -4.53 5.25 -2.75
CA LYS A 55 -4.05 6.63 -2.88
C LYS A 55 -2.73 6.61 -3.64
N THR A 56 -2.56 7.52 -4.60
CA THR A 56 -1.30 7.69 -5.33
C THR A 56 -0.85 9.13 -5.24
N LYS A 57 0.46 9.37 -5.15
CA LYS A 57 1.06 10.68 -5.36
C LYS A 57 1.53 10.77 -6.82
N THR A 58 1.06 11.78 -7.55
CA THR A 58 1.63 12.10 -8.85
C THR A 58 2.90 12.91 -8.65
N VAL A 59 4.03 12.41 -9.16
CA VAL A 59 5.32 13.09 -9.16
C VAL A 59 5.75 13.37 -10.60
N ARG A 60 6.33 14.55 -10.84
CA ARG A 60 6.89 14.92 -12.13
C ARG A 60 8.37 14.57 -12.16
N THR A 61 8.76 13.72 -13.09
CA THR A 61 10.16 13.34 -13.34
C THR A 61 10.59 13.85 -14.72
N ALA A 62 11.88 13.70 -15.07
CA ALA A 62 12.34 14.00 -16.43
C ALA A 62 11.64 13.13 -17.51
N LYS A 63 11.07 11.99 -17.12
CA LYS A 63 10.36 11.05 -18.01
C LYS A 63 8.85 11.32 -18.12
N GLY A 64 8.33 12.29 -17.36
CA GLY A 64 6.91 12.62 -17.30
C GLY A 64 6.29 12.40 -15.92
N GLU A 65 4.95 12.37 -15.88
CA GLU A 65 4.18 12.15 -14.65
C GLU A 65 4.15 10.66 -14.28
N GLU A 66 4.60 10.35 -13.07
CA GLU A 66 4.55 9.00 -12.48
C GLU A 66 3.58 9.01 -11.29
N LYS A 67 2.69 8.01 -11.21
CA LYS A 67 1.81 7.81 -10.06
C LYS A 67 2.42 6.76 -9.15
N ILE A 68 2.89 7.17 -7.98
CA ILE A 68 3.47 6.26 -6.98
C ILE A 68 2.41 5.93 -5.93
N PRO A 69 2.13 4.65 -5.64
CA PRO A 69 1.22 4.25 -4.58
C PRO A 69 1.67 4.74 -3.21
N ILE A 70 0.75 5.34 -2.46
CA ILE A 70 0.91 5.69 -1.05
C ILE A 70 0.46 4.50 -0.21
N VAL A 71 1.30 4.13 0.74
CA VAL A 71 1.07 3.07 1.71
C VAL A 71 0.75 3.75 3.04
N ASP A 72 -0.43 3.46 3.58
CA ASP A 72 -0.86 3.99 4.87
C ASP A 72 -0.16 3.24 6.02
N LYS A 73 -0.75 3.29 7.22
CA LYS A 73 -0.23 2.65 8.43
C LYS A 73 -0.08 1.12 8.31
N PRO A 74 0.85 0.51 9.06
CA PRO A 74 0.99 -0.94 9.16
C PRO A 74 -0.33 -1.68 9.40
N GLY A 75 -0.55 -2.73 8.62
CA GLY A 75 -1.77 -3.56 8.69
C GLY A 75 -2.98 -3.04 7.91
N SER A 76 -2.92 -1.84 7.33
CA SER A 76 -3.94 -1.34 6.41
C SER A 76 -4.08 -2.23 5.15
N PRO A 77 -5.19 -2.12 4.40
CA PRO A 77 -5.30 -2.79 3.10
C PRO A 77 -4.17 -2.43 2.12
N SER A 78 -3.80 -1.14 2.04
CA SER A 78 -2.69 -0.65 1.20
C SER A 78 -1.34 -1.24 1.63
N TRP A 79 -1.09 -1.37 2.94
CA TRP A 79 0.10 -2.01 3.49
C TRP A 79 0.20 -3.49 3.12
N LYS A 80 -0.87 -4.25 3.37
CA LYS A 80 -0.91 -5.69 3.07
C LYS A 80 -0.71 -5.95 1.58
N GLN A 81 -1.29 -5.09 0.74
CA GLN A 81 -1.10 -5.15 -0.71
C GLN A 81 0.35 -4.85 -1.10
N ALA A 82 0.94 -3.76 -0.60
CA ALA A 82 2.33 -3.40 -0.87
C ALA A 82 3.31 -4.50 -0.44
N VAL A 83 3.12 -5.11 0.74
CA VAL A 83 3.91 -6.26 1.21
C VAL A 83 3.82 -7.44 0.23
N LYS A 84 2.61 -7.77 -0.25
CA LYS A 84 2.39 -8.86 -1.20
C LYS A 84 3.04 -8.56 -2.57
N GLU A 85 2.90 -7.34 -3.06
CA GLU A 85 3.46 -6.89 -4.32
C GLU A 85 5.00 -6.88 -4.26
N LEU A 86 5.60 -6.31 -3.20
CA LEU A 86 7.04 -6.32 -2.97
C LEU A 86 7.61 -7.76 -2.91
N ARG A 87 6.96 -8.69 -2.21
CA ARG A 87 7.37 -10.12 -2.15
C ARG A 87 7.39 -10.81 -3.52
N SER A 88 6.49 -10.42 -4.40
CA SER A 88 6.34 -11.00 -5.74
C SER A 88 6.98 -10.15 -6.83
N ALA A 89 7.52 -8.97 -6.47
CA ALA A 89 8.03 -7.97 -7.38
C ALA A 89 9.11 -8.53 -8.30
N ARG A 90 9.17 -7.99 -9.51
CA ARG A 90 10.16 -8.31 -10.53
C ARG A 90 10.61 -7.04 -11.22
N LYS A 91 11.81 -7.05 -11.80
CA LYS A 91 12.39 -5.93 -12.55
C LYS A 91 12.50 -4.66 -11.68
N LYS A 92 12.82 -3.53 -12.32
CA LYS A 92 12.94 -2.22 -11.67
C LYS A 92 11.58 -1.50 -11.65
N GLY A 93 11.44 -0.50 -10.78
CA GLY A 93 10.29 0.43 -10.76
C GLY A 93 9.20 0.06 -9.76
N ASN A 94 9.52 -0.79 -8.78
CA ASN A 94 8.58 -1.19 -7.73
C ASN A 94 8.64 -0.17 -6.59
N ASN A 95 8.00 0.98 -6.81
CA ASN A 95 8.10 2.17 -5.98
C ASN A 95 6.87 2.36 -5.08
N TYR A 96 7.08 2.85 -3.85
CA TYR A 96 6.01 3.18 -2.89
C TYR A 96 6.35 4.44 -2.09
N ILE A 97 5.35 5.09 -1.51
CA ILE A 97 5.52 6.18 -0.54
C ILE A 97 4.94 5.73 0.80
N ALA A 98 5.75 5.70 1.86
CA ALA A 98 5.30 5.47 3.23
C ALA A 98 5.13 6.80 3.98
N SER A 99 4.39 6.80 5.09
CA SER A 99 4.11 8.06 5.83
C SER A 99 5.34 8.67 6.50
N ASN A 100 6.36 7.88 6.82
CA ASN A 100 7.62 8.34 7.42
C ASN A 100 8.71 7.27 7.28
N ARG A 101 9.94 7.61 7.67
CA ARG A 101 11.10 6.72 7.65
C ARG A 101 10.86 5.39 8.40
N GLN A 102 10.28 5.44 9.59
CA GLN A 102 10.07 4.22 10.40
C GLN A 102 9.15 3.23 9.68
N GLN A 103 8.08 3.74 9.07
CA GLN A 103 7.16 2.92 8.28
C GLN A 103 7.79 2.42 6.99
N ALA A 104 8.63 3.21 6.31
CA ALA A 104 9.38 2.75 5.15
C ALA A 104 10.30 1.57 5.50
N GLU A 105 11.04 1.67 6.62
CA GLU A 105 11.90 0.59 7.12
C GLU A 105 11.08 -0.63 7.55
N GLN A 106 9.93 -0.44 8.21
CA GLN A 106 9.06 -1.55 8.58
C GLN A 106 8.48 -2.27 7.34
N LEU A 107 8.10 -1.52 6.30
CA LEU A 107 7.53 -2.08 5.07
C LEU A 107 8.52 -2.99 4.36
N ILE A 108 9.77 -2.55 4.17
CA ILE A 108 10.78 -3.37 3.49
C ILE A 108 11.13 -4.61 4.32
N ASN A 109 11.24 -4.48 5.65
CA ASN A 109 11.57 -5.60 6.53
C ASN A 109 10.44 -6.65 6.57
N GLU A 110 9.17 -6.23 6.52
CA GLU A 110 8.04 -7.16 6.44
C GLU A 110 7.94 -7.83 5.06
N ALA A 111 8.21 -7.09 3.99
CA ALA A 111 8.15 -7.61 2.64
C ALA A 111 9.34 -8.51 2.29
N MET A 112 10.54 -8.16 2.72
CA MET A 112 11.81 -8.79 2.34
C MET A 112 12.68 -9.00 3.60
N PRO A 113 12.28 -9.90 4.51
CA PRO A 113 12.94 -10.06 5.81
C PRO A 113 14.41 -10.50 5.73
N ASP A 114 14.79 -11.18 4.65
CA ASP A 114 16.15 -11.65 4.43
C ASP A 114 17.04 -10.63 3.69
N LEU A 115 16.49 -9.47 3.32
CA LEU A 115 17.23 -8.43 2.60
C LEU A 115 18.02 -7.57 3.60
N PRO A 116 19.37 -7.64 3.61
CA PRO A 116 20.15 -6.93 4.61
C PRO A 116 20.16 -5.43 4.35
N LYS A 117 20.16 -4.65 5.43
CA LYS A 117 20.47 -3.23 5.39
C LYS A 117 21.97 -3.03 5.18
N ALA A 118 22.35 -2.17 4.25
CA ALA A 118 23.73 -1.74 4.05
C ALA A 118 23.91 -0.25 4.40
N GLU A 119 25.16 0.16 4.61
CA GLU A 119 25.50 1.57 4.76
C GLU A 119 25.19 2.35 3.48
N THR A 120 24.82 3.62 3.65
CA THR A 120 24.53 4.53 2.55
C THR A 120 25.76 4.69 1.65
N TYR A 121 25.58 4.48 0.34
CA TYR A 121 26.63 4.54 -0.68
C TYR A 121 27.75 3.51 -0.54
N ALA A 122 27.52 2.43 0.23
CA ALA A 122 28.52 1.38 0.38
C ALA A 122 28.83 0.70 -0.95
N THR A 123 30.12 0.72 -1.33
CA THR A 123 30.63 0.05 -2.54
C THR A 123 30.87 -1.45 -2.33
N ASN A 124 31.04 -1.88 -1.07
CA ASN A 124 31.28 -3.26 -0.68
C ASN A 124 30.03 -3.97 -0.14
N ALA A 125 28.83 -3.44 -0.44
CA ALA A 125 27.57 -4.01 0.03
C ALA A 125 27.26 -5.38 -0.61
N PRO A 126 26.50 -6.25 0.06
CA PRO A 126 26.00 -7.48 -0.55
C PRO A 126 25.23 -7.20 -1.84
N LYS A 127 25.28 -8.13 -2.81
CA LYS A 127 24.59 -7.95 -4.10
C LYS A 127 23.08 -7.66 -3.96
N SER A 128 22.44 -8.28 -2.97
CA SER A 128 21.07 -7.95 -2.54
C SER A 128 21.13 -7.21 -1.22
N ASN A 129 20.64 -5.98 -1.18
CA ASN A 129 20.57 -5.16 0.04
C ASN A 129 19.58 -4.01 -0.16
N TYR A 130 19.30 -3.30 0.93
CA TYR A 130 18.69 -1.97 0.87
C TYR A 130 19.52 -0.93 1.62
N GLN A 131 19.47 0.32 1.16
CA GLN A 131 20.18 1.47 1.74
C GLN A 131 19.19 2.60 1.98
N ILE A 132 19.48 3.44 2.98
CA ILE A 132 18.70 4.64 3.28
C ILE A 132 19.46 5.83 2.72
N HIS A 133 18.88 6.52 1.76
CA HIS A 133 19.47 7.65 1.07
C HIS A 133 18.74 8.95 1.47
N PRO A 134 19.46 10.08 1.61
CA PRO A 134 18.85 11.39 1.78
C PRO A 134 18.11 11.83 0.50
N ILE A 135 17.73 13.10 0.43
CA ILE A 135 17.16 13.68 -0.80
C ILE A 135 18.28 13.87 -1.83
N ASP A 136 18.44 12.88 -2.72
CA ASP A 136 19.45 12.84 -3.79
C ASP A 136 18.88 12.34 -5.13
N ASN A 137 17.56 12.38 -5.27
CA ASN A 137 16.83 11.84 -6.43
C ASN A 137 15.85 12.87 -7.00
N GLU A 138 15.35 12.60 -8.20
CA GLU A 138 14.41 13.47 -8.93
C GLU A 138 13.03 13.63 -8.24
N TYR A 139 12.70 12.77 -7.28
CA TYR A 139 11.42 12.82 -6.56
C TYR A 139 11.45 13.78 -5.36
N ASN A 140 12.62 14.35 -5.04
CA ASN A 140 12.83 15.30 -3.94
C ASN A 140 12.32 14.77 -2.58
N MET A 141 12.47 13.46 -2.35
CA MET A 141 12.07 12.77 -1.12
C MET A 141 13.22 11.87 -0.64
N PRO A 142 13.49 11.80 0.67
CA PRO A 142 14.37 10.77 1.21
C PRO A 142 13.77 9.38 0.95
N HIS A 143 14.63 8.37 0.84
CA HIS A 143 14.15 7.08 0.36
C HIS A 143 15.01 5.87 0.78
N ILE A 144 14.39 4.70 0.72
CA ILE A 144 15.08 3.41 0.73
C ILE A 144 15.31 3.04 -0.72
N CYS A 145 16.56 2.86 -1.12
CA CYS A 145 16.93 2.23 -2.40
C CYS A 145 17.17 0.74 -2.13
N TYR A 146 16.40 -0.14 -2.76
CA TYR A 146 16.56 -1.59 -2.59
C TYR A 146 16.76 -2.31 -3.91
N HIS A 147 17.47 -3.43 -3.80
CA HIS A 147 17.65 -4.39 -4.88
C HIS A 147 17.75 -5.79 -4.30
N ASP A 148 16.85 -6.68 -4.71
CA ASP A 148 16.94 -8.12 -4.45
C ASP A 148 17.19 -8.88 -5.74
N TRP A 149 18.44 -9.31 -5.94
CA TRP A 149 18.88 -10.11 -7.07
C TRP A 149 19.28 -11.54 -6.67
N ALA A 150 18.84 -12.03 -5.49
CA ALA A 150 19.21 -13.36 -4.99
C ALA A 150 18.75 -14.46 -5.95
N LYS A 151 17.61 -14.26 -6.62
CA LYS A 151 17.04 -15.16 -7.63
C LYS A 151 17.53 -14.87 -9.07
N GLY A 152 18.53 -14.00 -9.23
CA GLY A 152 19.06 -13.55 -10.52
C GLY A 152 18.30 -12.37 -11.13
N LYS A 153 18.86 -11.75 -12.17
CA LYS A 153 18.39 -10.48 -12.74
C LYS A 153 16.95 -10.54 -13.32
N HIS A 154 16.56 -11.69 -13.88
CA HIS A 154 15.23 -11.88 -14.45
C HIS A 154 14.14 -12.09 -13.40
N ASN A 155 14.50 -12.68 -12.25
CA ASN A 155 13.56 -13.06 -11.19
C ASN A 155 13.68 -12.18 -9.93
N GLY A 156 14.60 -11.22 -9.93
CA GLY A 156 14.77 -10.25 -8.85
C GLY A 156 14.05 -8.94 -9.11
N SER A 157 14.12 -8.03 -8.15
CA SER A 157 13.47 -6.73 -8.18
C SER A 157 14.35 -5.61 -7.65
N ALA A 158 14.02 -4.38 -8.02
CA ALA A 158 14.55 -3.18 -7.41
C ALA A 158 13.51 -2.06 -7.46
N GLY A 159 13.64 -1.11 -6.55
CA GLY A 159 12.75 0.04 -6.45
C GLY A 159 13.12 0.94 -5.29
N HIS A 160 12.23 1.90 -5.04
CA HIS A 160 12.40 2.92 -4.02
C HIS A 160 11.18 2.96 -3.09
N ILE A 161 11.42 3.10 -1.79
CA ILE A 161 10.35 3.41 -0.82
C ILE A 161 10.65 4.79 -0.26
N PHE A 162 9.87 5.78 -0.67
CA PHE A 162 10.02 7.19 -0.29
C PHE A 162 9.23 7.49 0.99
N TRP A 163 9.53 8.62 1.63
CA TRP A 163 8.68 9.24 2.65
C TRP A 163 8.80 10.76 2.63
N GLU A 164 7.89 11.44 3.30
CA GLU A 164 7.98 12.88 3.56
C GLU A 164 8.68 13.12 4.91
N GLU A 165 9.46 14.21 5.02
CA GLU A 165 10.03 14.68 6.29
C GLU A 165 9.04 15.53 7.09
#